data_AF-A0A9P1EYC0-F1
#
_entry.id   AF-A0A9P1EYC0-F1
#
_cell.length_a   1.000
_cell.length_b   1.000
_cell.length_c   1.000
_cell.angle_alpha   90.00
_cell.angle_beta   90.00
_cell.angle_gamma   90.00
#
_symmetry.space_group_name_H-M   'P 1'
#
loop_
_entity.id
_entity.type
_entity.pdbx_description
1 polymer ?
#
loop_
_entity_poly.entity_id
_entity_poly.type
_entity_poly.pdbx_seq_one_letter_code
_entity_poly.pdbx_strand_id
1 'polypeptide(L)'
;MLEICAFLQGILLGTISSVQRNNEEVPLAKQGEEVCIKIENTAGVAPRLYGRHFTHEDPLVSKITRESIDVCKTYFRDDLTKADWQLIVQLKKLLEIL
;
A
#
# COMPACT_ATOMS: atom_id res chain seq x y z
N MET A 1 -3.31 2.66 9.45
CA MET A 1 -2.16 3.36 8.88
C MET A 1 -1.46 2.36 7.96
N LEU A 2 -1.61 2.52 6.64
CA LEU A 2 -1.08 1.56 5.66
C LEU A 2 0.37 1.92 5.34
N GLU A 3 1.27 0.95 5.48
CA GLU A 3 2.64 1.04 4.97
C GLU A 3 2.66 0.77 3.45
N ILE A 4 3.42 1.57 2.68
CA ILE A 4 3.62 1.41 1.24
C ILE A 4 5.02 0.87 0.94
N CYS A 5 5.08 -0.13 0.07
CA CYS A 5 6.29 -0.63 -0.57
C CYS A 5 6.31 -0.27 -2.06
N ALA A 6 7.49 0.02 -2.60
CA ALA A 6 7.73 0.04 -4.04
C ALA A 6 7.95 -1.40 -4.54
N PHE A 7 7.08 -1.84 -5.46
CA PHE A 7 7.07 -3.18 -6.01
C PHE A 7 8.05 -3.31 -7.17
N LEU A 8 9.25 -3.77 -6.84
CA LEU A 8 10.19 -4.54 -7.69
C LEU A 8 11.47 -4.86 -6.92
N GLN A 9 11.71 -4.16 -5.80
CA GLN A 9 12.94 -4.28 -5.00
C GLN A 9 12.69 -4.50 -3.50
N GLY A 10 11.44 -4.70 -3.07
CA GLY A 10 11.11 -4.86 -1.65
C GLY A 10 11.42 -3.62 -0.81
N ILE A 11 11.46 -2.44 -1.46
CA ILE A 11 11.84 -1.19 -0.80
C ILE A 11 10.63 -0.64 -0.06
N LEU A 12 10.73 -0.58 1.26
CA LEU A 12 9.78 0.16 2.10
C LEU A 12 9.99 1.67 1.89
N LEU A 13 8.95 2.36 1.42
CA LEU A 13 8.99 3.81 1.20
C LEU A 13 8.53 4.58 2.44
N GLY A 14 7.55 4.04 3.17
CA GLY A 14 7.01 4.69 4.36
C GLY A 14 5.52 4.41 4.55
N THR A 15 4.83 5.32 5.21
CA THR A 15 3.39 5.27 5.48
C THR A 15 2.65 6.39 4.78
N ILE A 16 1.42 6.12 4.33
CA ILE A 16 0.54 7.18 3.81
C ILE A 16 0.11 8.07 4.97
N SER A 17 0.40 9.37 4.88
CA SER A 17 -0.09 10.36 5.85
C SER A 17 -1.30 11.14 5.36
N SER A 18 -1.46 11.33 4.05
CA SER A 18 -2.68 11.92 3.47
C SER A 18 -2.95 11.42 2.06
N VAL A 19 -4.23 11.47 1.68
CA VAL A 19 -4.72 11.20 0.33
C VAL A 19 -5.53 12.40 -0.12
N GLN A 20 -5.27 12.91 -1.32
CA GLN A 20 -5.93 14.09 -1.87
C GLN A 20 -6.49 13.81 -3.27
N ARG A 21 -7.67 14.33 -3.54
CA ARG A 21 -8.30 14.31 -4.86
C ARG A 21 -8.67 15.75 -5.22
N ASN A 22 -8.19 16.25 -6.36
CA ASN A 22 -8.41 17.64 -6.79
C ASN A 22 -8.00 18.69 -5.74
N ASN A 23 -6.88 18.47 -5.03
CA ASN A 23 -6.37 19.31 -3.92
C ASN A 23 -7.23 19.32 -2.64
N GLU A 24 -8.24 18.47 -2.55
CA GLU A 24 -9.02 18.27 -1.33
C GLU A 24 -8.64 16.95 -0.66
N GLU A 25 -8.50 16.96 0.66
CA GLU A 25 -8.17 15.75 1.43
C GLU A 25 -9.38 14.80 1.49
N VAL A 26 -9.14 13.53 1.17
CA VAL A 26 -10.17 12.49 1.15
C VAL A 26 -9.78 11.34 2.09
N PRO A 27 -10.75 10.72 2.78
CA PRO A 27 -10.44 9.64 3.72
C PRO A 27 -10.08 8.33 3.02
N LEU A 28 -10.52 8.13 1.77
CA LEU A 28 -10.32 6.90 1.03
C LEU A 28 -10.38 7.18 -0.48
N ALA A 29 -9.56 6.47 -1.23
CA ALA A 29 -9.59 6.41 -2.69
C ALA A 29 -9.90 4.99 -3.16
N LYS A 30 -10.68 4.85 -4.23
CA LYS A 30 -11.07 3.56 -4.82
C LYS A 30 -10.41 3.34 -6.18
N GLN A 31 -10.51 2.10 -6.66
CA GLN A 31 -10.04 1.73 -7.99
C GLN A 31 -10.65 2.66 -9.07
N GLY A 32 -9.79 3.17 -9.95
CA GLY A 32 -10.17 4.08 -11.03
C GLY A 32 -10.12 5.56 -10.66
N GLU A 33 -9.87 5.90 -9.40
CA GLU A 33 -9.65 7.27 -8.98
C GLU A 33 -8.18 7.66 -9.09
N GLU A 34 -7.93 8.84 -9.65
CA GLU A 34 -6.61 9.48 -9.62
C GLU A 34 -6.51 10.36 -8.37
N VAL A 35 -5.50 10.08 -7.54
CA VAL A 35 -5.27 10.78 -6.27
C VAL A 35 -3.80 11.06 -6.05
N CYS A 36 -3.52 12.12 -5.32
CA CYS A 36 -2.20 12.43 -4.78
C CYS A 36 -2.09 11.78 -3.40
N ILE A 37 -0.98 11.08 -3.15
CA ILE A 37 -0.67 10.52 -1.82
C ILE A 37 0.57 11.19 -1.25
N LYS A 38 0.52 11.51 0.04
CA LYS A 38 1.70 11.93 0.80
C LYS A 38 2.26 10.72 1.54
N ILE A 39 3.52 10.40 1.27
CA ILE A 39 4.24 9.32 1.95
C ILE A 39 5.21 9.93 2.95
N GLU A 40 5.09 9.51 4.20
CA GLU A 40 6.01 9.90 5.28
C GLU A 40 6.95 8.75 5.60
N ASN A 41 8.21 9.09 5.81
CA ASN A 41 9.25 8.11 6.08
C ASN A 41 9.05 7.46 7.46
N THR A 42 9.25 6.15 7.53
CA THR A 42 9.19 5.42 8.80
C THR A 42 10.35 5.84 9.70
N ALA A 43 10.06 6.18 10.95
CA ALA A 43 11.07 6.61 11.92
C ALA A 43 12.19 5.57 12.06
N GLY A 44 13.44 6.04 12.03
CA GLY A 44 14.63 5.18 12.14
C GLY A 44 15.10 4.51 10.85
N VAL A 45 14.40 4.71 9.73
CA VAL A 45 14.82 4.23 8.40
C VAL A 45 15.31 5.42 7.58
N ALA A 46 16.41 5.25 6.84
CA ALA A 46 16.88 6.29 5.92
C ALA A 46 15.88 6.49 4.78
N PRO A 47 15.52 7.74 4.43
CA PRO A 47 14.52 8.00 3.39
C PRO A 47 14.99 7.50 2.03
N ARG A 48 14.05 6.97 1.25
CA ARG A 48 14.30 6.52 -0.12
C ARG A 48 14.08 7.67 -1.09
N LEU A 49 15.09 7.92 -1.91
CA LEU A 49 15.10 9.03 -2.87
C LEU A 49 14.42 8.64 -4.19
N TYR A 50 13.44 9.45 -4.61
CA TYR A 50 12.84 9.39 -5.95
C TYR A 50 13.90 9.65 -7.03
N GLY A 51 13.82 8.92 -8.15
CA GLY A 51 14.79 8.98 -9.25
C GLY A 51 16.08 8.19 -8.99
N ARG A 52 16.28 7.67 -7.78
CA ARG A 52 17.45 6.83 -7.44
C ARG A 52 17.06 5.43 -6.96
N HIS A 53 16.13 5.34 -6.01
CA HIS A 53 15.68 4.07 -5.44
C HIS A 53 14.36 3.58 -6.03
N PHE A 54 13.52 4.52 -6.48
CA PHE A 54 12.25 4.25 -7.13
C PHE A 54 11.88 5.42 -8.05
N THR A 55 11.00 5.16 -8.99
CA THR A 55 10.50 6.08 -10.00
C THR A 55 8.97 5.94 -10.13
N HIS A 56 8.36 6.70 -11.02
CA HIS A 56 6.93 6.60 -11.31
C HIS A 56 6.57 5.34 -12.11
N GLU A 57 7.54 4.67 -12.71
CA GLU A 57 7.34 3.39 -13.41
C GLU A 57 7.25 2.22 -12.43
N ASP A 58 7.78 2.40 -11.20
CA ASP A 58 7.74 1.38 -10.17
C ASP A 58 6.33 1.32 -9.55
N PRO A 59 5.61 0.20 -9.67
CA PRO A 59 4.30 0.06 -9.05
C PRO A 59 4.40 0.17 -7.53
N LEU A 60 3.45 0.86 -6.91
CA LEU A 60 3.37 0.95 -5.45
C LEU A 60 2.32 -0.03 -4.93
N VAL A 61 2.67 -0.77 -3.89
CA VAL A 61 1.77 -1.73 -3.25
C VAL A 61 1.76 -1.53 -1.74
N SER A 62 0.61 -1.80 -1.12
CA SER A 62 0.54 -1.87 0.33
C SER A 62 1.38 -3.02 0.85
N LYS A 63 2.21 -2.75 1.85
CA LYS A 63 2.85 -3.81 2.63
C LYS A 63 1.77 -4.51 3.43
N ILE A 64 1.58 -5.79 3.16
CA ILE A 64 0.69 -6.65 3.93
C ILE A 64 1.52 -7.72 4.64
N THR A 65 1.11 -8.11 5.84
CA THR A 65 1.75 -9.20 6.59
C THR A 65 0.77 -10.35 6.76
N ARG A 66 1.28 -11.53 7.16
CA ARG A 66 0.43 -12.68 7.44
C ARG A 66 -0.61 -12.36 8.54
N GLU A 67 -0.16 -11.65 9.56
CA GLU A 67 -1.00 -11.18 10.67
C GLU A 67 -2.13 -10.28 10.18
N SER A 68 -1.84 -9.30 9.31
CA SER A 68 -2.88 -8.44 8.74
C SER A 68 -3.90 -9.23 7.91
N ILE A 69 -3.44 -10.21 7.12
CA ILE A 69 -4.32 -11.06 6.32
C ILE A 69 -5.24 -11.91 7.23
N ASP A 70 -4.71 -12.47 8.30
CA ASP A 70 -5.50 -13.30 9.21
C ASP A 70 -6.49 -12.46 10.03
N VAL A 71 -6.14 -11.23 10.40
CA VAL A 71 -7.08 -10.24 10.96
C VAL A 71 -8.21 -9.94 9.97
N CYS A 72 -7.90 -9.70 8.69
CA CYS A 72 -8.91 -9.49 7.66
C CYS A 72 -9.88 -10.68 7.53
N LYS A 73 -9.38 -11.92 7.61
CA LYS A 73 -10.23 -13.13 7.53
C LYS A 73 -11.12 -13.29 8.75
N THR A 74 -10.64 -12.94 9.93
CA THR A 74 -11.36 -13.14 11.19
C THR A 74 -12.41 -12.05 11.42
N TYR A 75 -12.09 -10.79 11.11
CA TYR A 75 -12.90 -9.64 11.53
C TYR A 75 -13.55 -8.88 10.38
N PHE A 76 -13.00 -8.95 9.16
CA PHE A 76 -13.43 -8.11 8.02
C PHE A 76 -13.87 -8.95 6.82
N ARG A 77 -14.30 -10.20 7.06
CA ARG A 77 -14.62 -11.13 5.98
C ARG A 77 -15.76 -10.65 5.10
N ASP A 78 -16.80 -10.11 5.73
CA ASP A 78 -18.01 -9.64 5.07
C ASP A 78 -17.88 -8.20 4.54
N ASP A 79 -16.90 -7.45 5.04
CA ASP A 79 -16.60 -6.08 4.60
C ASP A 79 -15.76 -6.04 3.32
N LEU A 80 -15.06 -7.13 3.01
CA LEU A 80 -14.19 -7.25 1.84
C LEU A 80 -14.92 -7.90 0.66
N THR A 81 -14.88 -7.22 -0.47
CA THR A 81 -15.47 -7.73 -1.71
C THR A 81 -14.64 -8.88 -2.30
N LYS A 82 -15.21 -9.62 -3.24
CA LYS A 82 -14.48 -10.67 -3.97
C LYS A 82 -13.23 -10.12 -4.67
N ALA A 83 -13.27 -8.88 -5.16
CA ALA A 83 -12.14 -8.22 -5.81
C ALA A 83 -11.02 -7.92 -4.79
N ASP A 84 -11.37 -7.47 -3.59
CA ASP A 84 -10.40 -7.22 -2.53
C ASP A 84 -9.66 -8.51 -2.12
N TRP A 85 -10.40 -9.62 -2.01
CA TRP A 85 -9.80 -10.93 -1.73
C TRP A 85 -8.86 -11.40 -2.84
N GLN A 86 -9.23 -11.17 -4.11
CA GLN A 86 -8.35 -11.49 -5.24
C GLN A 86 -7.07 -10.65 -5.19
N LEU A 87 -7.16 -9.37 -4.86
CA LEU A 87 -6.00 -8.49 -4.69
C LEU A 87 -5.11 -8.97 -3.53
N ILE A 88 -5.68 -9.34 -2.39
CA ILE A 88 -4.91 -9.90 -1.26
C ILE A 88 -4.13 -11.16 -1.69
N VAL A 89 -4.75 -12.05 -2.47
CA VAL A 89 -4.07 -13.27 -2.97
C VAL A 89 -2.95 -12.91 -3.95
N GLN A 90 -3.14 -11.91 -4.82
CA GLN A 90 -2.10 -11.44 -5.73
C GLN A 90 -0.92 -10.83 -4.96
N LEU A 91 -1.20 -9.93 -4.00
CA LEU A 91 -0.20 -9.32 -3.14
C LEU A 91 0.55 -10.35 -2.30
N LYS A 92 -0.14 -11.38 -1.79
CA LYS A 92 0.48 -12.49 -1.04
C LYS A 92 1.54 -13.20 -1.89
N LYS A 93 1.23 -13.51 -3.15
CA LYS A 93 2.17 -14.15 -4.09
C LYS A 93 3.34 -13.23 -4.42
N LEU A 94 3.02 -11.97 -4.67
CA LEU A 94 3.95 -10.93 -5.11
C LEU A 94 4.97 -10.57 -4.03
N LEU A 95 4.56 -10.58 -2.75
CA LEU A 95 5.41 -10.32 -1.59
C LEU A 95 6.00 -11.59 -0.96
N GLU A 96 5.80 -12.76 -1.59
CA GLU A 96 6.28 -14.06 -1.10
C GLU A 96 5.88 -14.40 0.35
N ILE A 97 4.67 -14.00 0.76
CA ILE A 97 4.15 -14.24 2.11
C ILE A 97 3.59 -15.67 2.18
N LEU A 98 4.02 -16.46 3.17
CA LEU A 98 3.61 -17.86 3.38
C LEU A 98 2.19 -18.01 4.00
#